data_AF-A0A965QT47-F1
#
_entry.id   AF-A0A965QT47-F1
#
_cell.length_a   1.000
_cell.length_b   1.000
_cell.length_c   1.000
_cell.angle_alpha   90.00
_cell.angle_beta   90.00
_cell.angle_gamma   90.00
#
_symmetry.space_group_name_H-M   'P 1'
#
loop_
_entity.id
_entity.type
_entity.pdbx_description
1 polymer ?
#
loop_
_entity_poly.entity_id
_entity_poly.type
_entity_poly.pdbx_seq_one_letter_code
_entity_poly.pdbx_strand_id
1 'polypeptide(L)'
;FAYVDPRQVRWAAPAGAVVNGASIPRAFWSLIGGPFEGRFRKASVVHDVACVARERRWQDVHRMFHDACRCGGVGAAKAATMYYAVYHFGPRWRIEERATVVAGATRKERVVHDETPAAPTGAEVSAIEAYFVAHEVAPETIPALAIRPASYGSP
;
A
#
# COMPACT_ATOMS: atom_id res chain seq x y z
N PHE A 1 -10.80 5.47 -15.28
CA PHE A 1 -10.85 6.32 -14.06
C PHE A 1 -9.45 6.87 -13.80
N ALA A 2 -9.30 8.03 -13.15
CA ALA A 2 -8.00 8.53 -12.71
C ALA A 2 -8.13 9.34 -11.42
N TYR A 3 -7.09 9.30 -10.60
CA TYR A 3 -6.91 10.13 -9.41
C TYR A 3 -5.72 11.07 -9.63
N VAL A 4 -5.82 12.31 -9.14
CA VAL A 4 -4.71 13.27 -9.13
C VAL A 4 -4.38 13.52 -7.67
N ASP A 5 -3.16 13.21 -7.27
CA ASP A 5 -2.74 13.35 -5.86
C ASP A 5 -2.40 14.81 -5.51
N PRO A 6 -2.19 15.13 -4.21
CA PRO A 6 -1.84 16.50 -3.78
C PRO A 6 -0.55 17.03 -4.40
N ARG A 7 0.31 16.16 -4.93
CA ARG A 7 1.57 16.50 -5.62
C ARG A 7 1.35 16.70 -7.13
N GLN A 8 0.10 16.79 -7.58
CA GLN A 8 -0.32 16.94 -8.98
C GLN A 8 0.08 15.75 -9.87
N VAL A 9 0.35 14.58 -9.28
CA VAL A 9 0.67 13.39 -10.06
C VAL A 9 -0.62 12.66 -10.41
N ARG A 10 -0.78 12.35 -11.70
CA ARG A 10 -1.90 11.56 -12.21
C ARG A 10 -1.65 10.06 -12.04
N TRP A 11 -2.65 9.37 -11.52
CA TRP A 11 -2.71 7.92 -11.30
C TRP A 11 -3.89 7.36 -12.10
N ALA A 12 -3.60 6.71 -13.22
CA ALA A 12 -4.62 6.25 -14.15
C ALA A 12 -4.99 4.79 -13.90
N ALA A 13 -6.29 4.50 -13.96
CA ALA A 13 -6.83 3.15 -14.06
C ALA A 13 -7.57 3.04 -15.41
N PRO A 14 -6.91 2.50 -16.45
CA PRO A 14 -7.50 2.39 -17.78
C PRO A 14 -8.69 1.42 -17.77
N ALA A 15 -9.61 1.59 -18.73
CA ALA A 15 -10.71 0.65 -18.90
C ALA A 15 -10.18 -0.75 -19.21
N GLY A 16 -10.80 -1.78 -18.63
CA GLY A 16 -10.35 -3.17 -18.78
C GLY A 16 -9.20 -3.58 -17.83
N ALA A 17 -8.70 -2.68 -16.98
CA ALA A 17 -7.75 -3.05 -15.95
C ALA A 17 -8.39 -4.04 -14.95
N VAL A 18 -7.65 -5.12 -14.66
CA VAL A 18 -8.07 -6.13 -13.67
C VAL A 18 -7.71 -5.62 -12.28
N VAL A 19 -8.73 -5.44 -11.43
CA VAL A 19 -8.62 -5.00 -10.04
C VAL A 19 -9.15 -6.14 -9.17
N ASN A 20 -8.36 -6.65 -8.25
CA ASN A 20 -8.71 -7.83 -7.43
C ASN A 20 -8.70 -7.54 -5.93
N GLY A 21 -8.37 -6.31 -5.53
CA GLY A 21 -8.28 -5.87 -4.14
C GLY A 21 -7.15 -6.50 -3.35
N ALA A 22 -6.23 -7.23 -4.01
CA ALA A 22 -5.18 -8.02 -3.36
C ALA A 22 -4.04 -7.16 -2.81
N SER A 23 -4.03 -5.85 -3.09
CA SER A 23 -3.06 -4.91 -2.55
C SER A 23 -3.26 -4.59 -1.07
N ILE A 24 -4.46 -4.82 -0.54
CA ILE A 24 -4.76 -4.73 0.91
C ILE A 24 -4.66 -6.14 1.49
N PRO A 25 -3.76 -6.41 2.46
CA PRO A 25 -3.61 -7.74 3.03
C PRO A 25 -4.92 -8.25 3.61
N ARG A 26 -5.34 -9.46 3.21
CA ARG A 26 -6.63 -10.06 3.58
C ARG A 26 -6.89 -10.10 5.09
N ALA A 27 -5.83 -10.24 5.87
CA ALA A 27 -5.90 -10.25 7.33
C ALA A 27 -6.50 -8.96 7.92
N PHE A 28 -6.44 -7.82 7.20
CA PHE A 28 -7.04 -6.57 7.63
C PHE A 28 -8.47 -6.33 7.09
N TRP A 29 -9.04 -7.24 6.29
CA TRP A 29 -10.37 -7.01 5.71
C TRP A 29 -11.48 -6.97 6.78
N SER A 30 -11.31 -7.67 7.90
CA SER A 30 -12.22 -7.57 9.06
C SER A 30 -12.21 -6.18 9.71
N LEU A 31 -11.06 -5.52 9.73
CA LEU A 31 -10.87 -4.19 10.32
C LEU A 31 -11.29 -3.06 9.39
N ILE A 32 -11.02 -3.26 8.09
CA ILE A 32 -11.09 -2.20 7.08
C ILE A 32 -12.40 -2.26 6.27
N GLY A 33 -13.01 -3.44 6.16
CA GLY A 33 -14.01 -3.77 5.15
C GLY A 33 -13.35 -4.32 3.87
N GLY A 34 -14.13 -5.01 3.04
CA GLY A 34 -13.63 -5.60 1.79
C GLY A 34 -13.13 -4.53 0.80
N PRO A 35 -12.18 -4.86 -0.09
CA PRO A 35 -11.51 -3.90 -0.98
C PRO A 35 -12.42 -3.19 -2.00
N PHE A 36 -13.66 -3.69 -2.17
CA PHE A 36 -14.66 -3.16 -3.09
C PHE A 36 -15.81 -2.44 -2.39
N GLU A 37 -15.72 -2.26 -1.08
CA GLU A 37 -16.81 -1.70 -0.28
C GLU A 37 -16.49 -0.29 0.21
N GLY A 38 -17.53 0.49 0.47
CA GLY A 38 -17.42 1.80 1.09
C GLY A 38 -16.67 2.87 0.27
N ARG A 39 -16.18 3.88 0.97
CA ARG A 39 -15.65 5.13 0.40
C ARG A 39 -14.28 4.99 -0.28
N PHE A 40 -13.58 3.88 -0.07
CA PHE A 40 -12.22 3.66 -0.60
C PHE A 40 -12.17 2.82 -1.87
N ARG A 41 -13.30 2.32 -2.40
CA ARG A 41 -13.35 1.51 -3.62
C ARG A 41 -12.63 2.17 -4.82
N LYS A 42 -12.78 3.48 -5.00
CA LYS A 42 -12.08 4.19 -6.07
C LYS A 42 -10.56 4.27 -5.82
N ALA A 43 -10.15 4.38 -4.55
CA ALA A 43 -8.75 4.37 -4.17
C ALA A 43 -8.11 2.99 -4.41
N SER A 44 -8.80 1.90 -4.07
CA SER A 44 -8.29 0.54 -4.32
C SER A 44 -8.08 0.25 -5.80
N VAL A 45 -8.94 0.78 -6.69
CA VAL A 45 -8.77 0.64 -8.15
C VAL A 45 -7.46 1.22 -8.66
N VAL A 46 -7.14 2.48 -8.32
CA VAL A 46 -5.88 3.09 -8.78
C VAL A 46 -4.65 2.51 -8.07
N HIS A 47 -4.83 2.03 -6.84
CA HIS A 47 -3.78 1.36 -6.08
C HIS A 47 -3.40 0.01 -6.69
N ASP A 48 -4.37 -0.86 -6.96
CA ASP A 48 -4.14 -2.16 -7.59
C ASP A 48 -3.44 -2.01 -8.95
N VAL A 49 -3.93 -1.11 -9.80
CA VAL A 49 -3.31 -0.85 -11.11
C VAL A 49 -1.86 -0.42 -10.94
N ALA A 50 -1.57 0.48 -10.00
CA ALA A 50 -0.21 0.93 -9.74
C ALA A 50 0.69 -0.19 -9.15
N CYS A 51 0.15 -1.05 -8.28
CA CYS A 51 0.85 -2.22 -7.73
C CYS A 51 1.15 -3.29 -8.78
N VAL A 52 0.31 -3.45 -9.80
CA VAL A 52 0.55 -4.36 -10.94
C VAL A 52 1.56 -3.75 -11.90
N ALA A 53 1.42 -2.47 -12.24
CA ALA A 53 2.31 -1.79 -13.19
C ALA A 53 3.75 -1.69 -12.65
N ARG A 54 3.90 -1.49 -11.34
CA ARG A 54 5.19 -1.38 -10.64
C ARG A 54 6.13 -0.35 -11.28
N GLU A 55 5.59 0.71 -11.90
CA GLU A 55 6.35 1.74 -12.62
C GLU A 55 7.01 2.76 -11.68
N ARG A 56 6.41 2.96 -10.51
CA ARG A 56 6.87 3.89 -9.47
C ARG A 56 7.33 3.11 -8.23
N ARG A 57 7.96 3.80 -7.29
CA ARG A 57 8.33 3.19 -6.00
C ARG A 57 7.07 2.81 -5.23
N TRP A 58 7.09 1.65 -4.60
CA TRP A 58 5.95 1.14 -3.83
C TRP A 58 5.51 2.11 -2.72
N GLN A 59 6.44 2.85 -2.11
CA GLN A 59 6.12 3.87 -1.09
C GLN A 59 5.22 4.97 -1.64
N ASP A 60 5.49 5.44 -2.85
CA ASP A 60 4.71 6.49 -3.51
C ASP A 60 3.31 5.95 -3.88
N VAL A 61 3.23 4.67 -4.29
CA VAL A 61 1.97 3.98 -4.58
C VAL A 61 1.09 3.87 -3.33
N HIS A 62 1.65 3.41 -2.20
CA HIS A 62 0.90 3.28 -0.95
C HIS A 62 0.53 4.63 -0.34
N ARG A 63 1.40 5.65 -0.45
CA ARG A 63 1.06 7.03 -0.05
C ARG A 63 -0.09 7.57 -0.89
N MET A 64 -0.09 7.33 -2.20
CA MET A 64 -1.21 7.71 -3.07
C MET A 64 -2.52 7.05 -2.62
N PHE A 65 -2.50 5.78 -2.23
CA PHE A 65 -3.69 5.10 -1.74
C PHE A 65 -4.27 5.78 -0.49
N HIS A 66 -3.43 6.13 0.49
CA HIS A 66 -3.85 6.92 1.64
C HIS A 66 -4.53 8.24 1.23
N ASP A 67 -3.88 9.00 0.35
CA ASP A 67 -4.38 10.32 -0.07
C ASP A 67 -5.70 10.17 -0.85
N ALA A 68 -5.82 9.15 -1.70
CA ALA A 68 -7.04 8.82 -2.43
C ALA A 68 -8.18 8.41 -1.47
N CYS A 69 -7.89 7.66 -0.40
CA CYS A 69 -8.85 7.34 0.64
C CYS A 69 -9.36 8.61 1.35
N ARG A 70 -8.47 9.52 1.72
CA ARG A 70 -8.85 10.81 2.34
C ARG A 70 -9.68 11.67 1.40
N CYS A 71 -9.27 11.77 0.13
CA CYS A 71 -10.02 12.47 -0.91
C CYS A 71 -11.43 11.86 -1.11
N GLY A 72 -11.55 10.53 -1.04
CA GLY A 72 -12.82 9.80 -1.11
C GLY A 72 -13.70 9.92 0.14
N GLY A 73 -13.27 10.64 1.18
CA GLY A 73 -14.05 10.85 2.40
C GLY A 73 -13.94 9.73 3.43
N VAL A 74 -12.91 8.88 3.36
CA VAL A 74 -12.57 7.94 4.43
C VAL A 74 -12.06 8.73 5.64
N GLY A 75 -12.54 8.42 6.85
CA GLY A 75 -12.10 9.07 8.09
C GLY A 75 -10.59 8.91 8.33
N ALA A 76 -9.99 9.85 9.07
CA ALA A 76 -8.54 9.94 9.21
C ALA A 76 -7.93 8.69 9.84
N ALA A 77 -8.48 8.24 10.98
CA ALA A 77 -8.02 7.03 11.66
C ALA A 77 -8.08 5.80 10.74
N LYS A 78 -9.23 5.58 10.07
CA LYS A 78 -9.40 4.46 9.13
C LYS A 78 -8.44 4.52 7.95
N ALA A 79 -8.20 5.71 7.37
CA ALA A 79 -7.24 5.88 6.28
C ALA A 79 -5.80 5.65 6.75
N ALA A 80 -5.45 6.06 7.98
CA ALA A 80 -4.14 5.82 8.57
C ALA A 80 -3.92 4.32 8.84
N THR A 81 -4.91 3.60 9.38
CA THR A 81 -4.87 2.13 9.54
C THR A 81 -4.68 1.42 8.21
N MET A 82 -5.45 1.82 7.19
CA MET A 82 -5.29 1.30 5.82
C MET A 82 -3.88 1.54 5.27
N TYR A 83 -3.34 2.74 5.48
CA TYR A 83 -1.99 3.09 5.01
C TYR A 83 -0.93 2.26 5.71
N TYR A 84 -1.03 2.09 7.03
CA TYR A 84 -0.13 1.23 7.79
C TYR A 84 -0.15 -0.22 7.27
N ALA A 85 -1.34 -0.77 7.03
CA ALA A 85 -1.50 -2.12 6.52
C ALA A 85 -0.78 -2.31 5.17
N VAL A 86 -1.02 -1.44 4.18
CA VAL A 86 -0.37 -1.57 2.87
C VAL A 86 1.11 -1.23 2.93
N TYR A 87 1.54 -0.28 3.77
CA TYR A 87 2.94 0.13 3.84
C TYR A 87 3.84 -0.98 4.41
N HIS A 88 3.37 -1.67 5.45
CA HIS A 88 4.15 -2.68 6.17
C HIS A 88 3.94 -4.09 5.65
N PHE A 89 2.77 -4.39 5.09
CA PHE A 89 2.40 -5.76 4.70
C PHE A 89 1.89 -5.89 3.25
N GLY A 90 1.78 -4.78 2.51
CA GLY A 90 1.31 -4.76 1.13
C GLY A 90 2.41 -5.09 0.11
N PRO A 91 2.05 -5.15 -1.19
CA PRO A 91 3.00 -5.47 -2.26
C PRO A 91 4.18 -4.49 -2.32
N ARG A 92 5.39 -5.04 -2.33
CA ARG A 92 6.63 -4.25 -2.33
C ARG A 92 7.56 -4.74 -3.43
N TRP A 93 8.29 -3.80 -4.05
CA TRP A 93 9.25 -4.14 -5.10
C TRP A 93 10.42 -3.16 -5.15
N ARG A 94 11.57 -3.64 -5.62
CA ARG A 94 12.74 -2.82 -5.93
C ARG A 94 12.93 -2.74 -7.43
N ILE A 95 13.11 -1.52 -7.92
CA ILE A 95 13.38 -1.24 -9.34
C ILE A 95 14.88 -1.12 -9.50
N GLU A 96 15.46 -1.92 -10.38
CA GLU A 96 16.87 -1.87 -10.74
C GLU A 96 17.00 -1.56 -12.23
N GLU A 97 17.72 -0.49 -12.56
CA GLU A 97 18.05 -0.15 -13.93
C GLU A 97 19.47 -0.63 -14.24
N ARG A 98 19.59 -1.56 -15.18
CA ARG A 98 20.88 -2.05 -15.68
C ARG A 98 21.14 -1.43 -17.05
N ALA A 99 22.32 -0.84 -17.22
CA ALA A 99 22.78 -0.37 -18.51
C ALA A 99 23.94 -1.25 -18.97
N THR A 100 23.78 -1.91 -20.11
CA THR A 100 24.80 -2.76 -20.72
C THR A 100 25.20 -2.19 -22.08
N VAL A 101 26.50 -2.09 -22.35
CA VAL A 101 27.00 -1.67 -23.67
C VAL A 101 27.34 -2.92 -24.47
N VAL A 102 26.68 -3.10 -25.62
CA VAL A 102 26.92 -4.21 -26.56
C VAL A 102 27.27 -3.62 -27.91
N ALA A 103 28.47 -3.90 -28.42
CA ALA A 103 28.96 -3.38 -29.71
C ALA A 103 28.82 -1.84 -29.86
N GLY A 104 29.03 -1.09 -28.77
CA GLY A 104 28.91 0.37 -28.75
C GLY A 104 27.48 0.91 -28.55
N ALA A 105 26.45 0.07 -28.55
CA ALA A 105 25.08 0.45 -28.24
C ALA A 105 24.75 0.23 -26.75
N THR A 106 24.19 1.25 -26.08
CA THR A 106 23.70 1.12 -24.70
C THR A 106 22.28 0.54 -24.69
N ARG A 107 22.11 -0.63 -24.07
CA ARG A 107 20.80 -1.20 -23.73
C ARG A 107 20.51 -0.92 -22.27
N LYS A 108 19.40 -0.23 -22.00
CA LYS A 108 18.86 -0.09 -20.64
C LYS A 108 17.78 -1.14 -20.41
N GLU A 109 17.88 -1.84 -19.31
CA GLU A 109 16.93 -2.85 -18.88
C GLU A 109 16.42 -2.51 -17.48
N ARG A 110 15.10 -2.61 -17.29
CA ARG A 110 14.44 -2.38 -16.02
C ARG A 110 14.04 -3.72 -15.43
N VAL A 111 14.69 -4.11 -14.34
CA VAL A 111 14.39 -5.33 -13.60
C VAL A 111 13.58 -4.95 -12.36
N VAL A 112 12.47 -5.65 -12.14
CA VAL A 112 11.62 -5.46 -10.96
C VAL A 112 11.76 -6.68 -10.07
N HIS A 113 12.29 -6.48 -8.87
CA HIS A 113 12.42 -7.53 -7.86
C HIS A 113 11.22 -7.45 -6.92
N ASP A 114 10.48 -8.55 -6.77
CA ASP A 114 9.40 -8.65 -5.78
C ASP A 114 9.99 -8.84 -4.39
N GLU A 115 9.62 -7.96 -3.46
CA GLU A 115 10.08 -7.93 -2.08
C GLU A 115 8.88 -7.86 -1.12
N THR A 116 7.72 -8.37 -1.57
CA THR A 116 6.49 -8.38 -0.79
C THR A 116 6.70 -9.17 0.51
N PRO A 117 6.47 -8.55 1.68
CA PRO A 117 6.63 -9.22 2.97
C PRO A 117 5.57 -10.31 3.17
N ALA A 118 5.82 -11.18 4.15
CA ALA A 118 4.80 -12.11 4.62
C ALA A 118 3.56 -11.36 5.15
N ALA A 119 2.40 -11.98 5.02
CA ALA A 119 1.18 -11.48 5.62
C ALA A 119 1.32 -11.44 7.16
N PRO A 120 0.70 -10.45 7.83
CA PRO A 120 0.74 -10.39 9.29
C PRO A 120 0.02 -11.59 9.89
N THR A 121 0.50 -12.01 11.05
CA THR A 121 -0.17 -12.95 11.93
C THR A 121 -1.43 -12.32 12.53
N GLY A 122 -2.37 -13.15 13.01
CA GLY A 122 -3.56 -12.66 13.70
C GLY A 122 -3.21 -11.80 14.93
N ALA A 123 -2.16 -12.17 15.67
CA ALA A 123 -1.69 -11.41 16.83
C ALA A 123 -1.18 -10.01 16.46
N GLU A 124 -0.48 -9.88 15.32
CA GLU A 124 -0.06 -8.58 14.80
C GLU A 124 -1.27 -7.73 14.39
N VAL A 125 -2.24 -8.32 13.69
CA VAL A 125 -3.48 -7.60 13.32
C VAL A 125 -4.21 -7.08 14.55
N SER A 126 -4.40 -7.91 15.58
CA SER A 126 -5.06 -7.48 16.82
C SER A 126 -4.30 -6.36 17.54
N ALA A 127 -2.97 -6.43 17.58
CA ALA A 127 -2.15 -5.39 18.18
C ALA A 127 -2.23 -4.07 17.41
N ILE A 128 -2.24 -4.13 16.07
CA ILE A 128 -2.38 -2.97 15.20
C ILE A 128 -3.77 -2.34 15.38
N GLU A 129 -4.84 -3.14 15.40
CA GLU A 129 -6.18 -2.64 15.66
C GLU A 129 -6.26 -1.90 17.01
N ALA A 130 -5.80 -2.53 18.09
CA ALA A 130 -5.80 -1.93 19.42
C ALA A 130 -5.00 -0.61 19.45
N TYR A 131 -3.86 -0.55 18.75
CA TYR A 131 -3.05 0.65 18.68
C TYR A 131 -3.79 1.80 18.00
N PHE A 132 -4.41 1.57 16.83
CA PHE A 132 -5.11 2.61 16.07
C PHE A 132 -6.46 3.02 16.70
N VAL A 133 -7.05 2.19 17.56
CA VAL A 133 -8.20 2.58 18.39
C VAL A 133 -7.78 3.55 19.50
N ALA A 134 -6.62 3.33 20.09
CA ALA A 134 -6.13 4.13 21.23
C ALA A 134 -5.35 5.39 20.82
N HIS A 135 -4.88 5.48 19.56
CA HIS A 135 -3.98 6.55 19.12
C HIS A 135 -4.44 7.19 17.81
N GLU A 136 -4.43 8.52 17.77
CA GLU A 136 -4.46 9.25 16.51
C GLU A 136 -3.05 9.25 15.88
N VAL A 137 -2.93 8.60 14.72
CA VAL A 137 -1.64 8.42 14.05
C VAL A 137 -1.55 9.33 12.83
N ALA A 138 -0.56 10.21 12.82
CA ALA A 138 -0.24 11.03 11.66
C ALA A 138 0.35 10.14 10.54
N PRO A 139 -0.10 10.29 9.28
CA PRO A 139 0.37 9.43 8.19
C PRO A 139 1.87 9.55 7.90
N GLU A 140 2.50 10.65 8.28
CA GLU A 140 3.94 10.89 8.13
C GLU A 140 4.79 10.00 9.05
N THR A 141 4.24 9.51 10.17
CA THR A 141 4.99 8.66 11.12
C THR A 141 4.89 7.18 10.78
N ILE A 142 3.87 6.79 10.00
CA ILE A 142 3.59 5.40 9.63
C ILE A 142 4.80 4.66 9.05
N PRO A 143 5.64 5.25 8.17
CA PRO A 143 6.82 4.57 7.65
C PRO A 143 7.79 4.03 8.69
N ALA A 144 7.90 4.71 9.83
CA ALA A 144 8.79 4.35 10.93
C ALA A 144 8.05 3.67 12.11
N LEU A 145 6.72 3.66 12.07
CA LEU A 145 5.90 3.10 13.14
C LEU A 145 6.01 1.58 13.13
N ALA A 146 6.44 1.00 14.26
CA ALA A 146 6.49 -0.44 14.46
C ALA A 146 5.59 -0.83 15.63
N ILE A 147 4.53 -1.58 15.34
CA ILE A 147 3.61 -2.13 16.34
C ILE A 147 3.92 -3.61 16.52
N ARG A 148 4.16 -4.03 17.76
CA ARG A 148 4.44 -5.43 18.10
C ARG A 148 3.32 -6.00 18.96
N PRO A 149 2.97 -7.29 18.80
CA PRO A 149 2.10 -7.97 19.74
C PRO A 149 2.68 -7.91 21.16
N ALA A 150 1.82 -7.86 22.17
CA ALA A 150 2.26 -7.99 23.54
C ALA A 150 2.99 -9.33 23.71
N SER A 151 4.22 -9.29 24.22
CA SER A 151 4.94 -10.49 24.62
C SER A 151 4.19 -11.09 25.80
N TYR A 152 3.42 -12.16 25.60
CA TYR A 152 3.05 -13.01 26.72
C TYR A 152 4.33 -13.70 27.17
N GLY A 153 4.93 -13.18 28.24
CA GLY A 153 6.03 -13.86 28.91
C GLY A 153 5.55 -15.26 29.31
N SER A 154 6.32 -16.28 28.94
CA SER A 154 6.17 -17.62 29.52
C SER A 154 6.22 -17.52 31.05
N PRO A 155 5.42 -18.34 31.77
CA PRO A 155 5.47 -18.38 33.24
C PRO A 155 6.86 -18.75 33.77
#